data_AF-A0A4Y0BN56-F1
#
_entry.id   AF-A0A4Y0BN56-F1
#
_cell.length_a   1.000
_cell.length_b   1.000
_cell.length_c   1.000
_cell.angle_alpha   90.00
_cell.angle_beta   90.00
_cell.angle_gamma   90.00
#
_symmetry.space_group_name_H-M   'P 1'
#
loop_
_entity.id
_entity.type
_entity.pdbx_description
1 polymer ?
#
loop_
_entity_poly.entity_id
_entity_poly.type
_entity_poly.pdbx_seq_one_letter_code
_entity_poly.pdbx_strand_id
1 'polypeptide(L)'
;MSSEQSNTVQNAAKTTGDGNNANITPPKVVLTEDQQAIFDRIAKNENSELRLLLSQYKSSVDFVDENGMTPLQHAAYKGNKEAVQLLLDQGADVNSSKHEYNYTALHFGALSGNAEVCLKLLLAGAEPKAINSVGRTPAQMGAFVANHEAVGTINNFVPLKDVECYTVDRDQKEPLLPVVLLEPFHSFIMQVNIHPVRILLNLQKYGLFASDMKSLRAVLVDMMEREMKRRGEVNEVMAFKYHYLGYVMGEIVKHRDYINSRRDAQQDPKTDFVELFAKRVLKPNKDGTLEYVEALVRECVREFPFRDCTIFRQMVTQLTSKENLAPALDIIRAAINGQRGFQDTITFCSSCGEEKPDKKCSKCKEVQYCDRQCQRLHWFTHKKVCSRPSVAAGEGQHSAPKDIDSTEISEQLQKLVAG
;
A
#
# COMPACT_ATOMS: atom_id res chain seq x y z
N MET A 1 19.96 9.62 15.92
CA MET A 1 18.71 10.01 15.22
C MET A 1 17.48 9.20 15.66
N SER A 2 17.62 8.25 16.60
CA SER A 2 16.52 7.39 17.08
C SER A 2 15.77 7.93 18.31
N SER A 3 16.23 9.04 18.88
CA SER A 3 15.69 9.64 20.12
C SER A 3 14.69 10.78 19.87
N GLU A 4 14.66 11.37 18.68
CA GLU A 4 13.80 12.53 18.39
C GLU A 4 12.39 12.14 17.92
N GLN A 5 12.21 10.95 17.33
CA GLN A 5 10.89 10.43 16.95
C GLN A 5 10.07 9.93 18.15
N SER A 6 10.72 9.63 19.28
CA SER A 6 10.04 9.19 20.51
C SER A 6 9.24 10.32 21.18
N ASN A 7 9.64 11.58 20.98
CA ASN A 7 9.02 12.74 21.62
C ASN A 7 7.85 13.33 20.82
N THR A 8 7.77 13.10 19.51
CA THR A 8 6.77 13.76 18.66
C THR A 8 5.37 13.16 18.84
N VAL A 9 5.26 11.88 19.19
CA VAL A 9 3.97 11.22 19.43
C VAL A 9 3.45 11.47 20.86
N GLN A 10 4.35 11.61 21.85
CA GLN A 10 3.98 11.97 23.23
C GLN A 10 3.48 13.42 23.37
N ASN A 11 3.91 14.34 22.50
CA ASN A 11 3.55 15.76 22.61
C ASN A 11 2.26 16.16 21.88
N ALA A 12 1.70 15.30 21.01
CA ALA A 12 0.46 15.62 20.30
C ALA A 12 -0.81 15.46 21.15
N ALA A 13 -0.71 14.93 22.37
CA ALA A 13 -1.84 14.64 23.28
C ALA A 13 -2.01 15.64 24.44
N LYS A 14 -1.22 16.73 24.49
CA LYS A 14 -1.29 17.73 25.56
C LYS A 14 -1.91 19.06 25.13
N THR A 15 -3.13 19.04 24.61
CA THR A 15 -3.97 20.25 24.56
C THR A 15 -5.44 19.85 24.64
N THR A 16 -5.98 19.82 25.86
CA THR A 16 -7.33 20.27 26.28
C THR A 16 -7.80 19.48 27.51
N GLY A 17 -8.17 20.19 28.59
CA GLY A 17 -8.93 19.63 29.71
C GLY A 17 -8.36 19.92 31.09
N ASP A 18 -8.51 21.16 31.57
CA ASP A 18 -8.48 21.45 33.02
C ASP A 18 -9.73 20.86 33.67
N GLY A 19 -9.55 20.05 34.71
CA GLY A 19 -10.65 19.49 35.49
C GLY A 19 -10.15 18.51 36.56
N ASN A 20 -10.05 19.01 37.79
CA ASN A 20 -9.77 18.28 39.03
C ASN A 20 -10.21 16.81 39.04
N ASN A 21 -9.28 15.89 39.27
CA ASN A 21 -9.62 14.60 39.86
C ASN A 21 -8.52 14.06 40.76
N ALA A 22 -8.95 13.53 41.90
CA ALA A 22 -8.13 13.11 43.03
C ALA A 22 -7.00 12.15 42.63
N ASN A 23 -5.83 12.36 43.24
CA ASN A 23 -4.65 11.48 43.18
C ASN A 23 -4.99 10.08 43.72
N ILE A 24 -5.55 9.23 42.87
CA ILE A 24 -5.50 7.77 43.02
C ILE A 24 -4.30 7.36 42.18
N THR A 25 -3.15 7.16 42.82
CA THR A 25 -1.97 6.61 42.14
C THR A 25 -2.36 5.23 41.62
N PRO A 26 -2.31 4.98 40.29
CA PRO A 26 -2.65 3.66 39.77
C PRO A 26 -1.68 2.63 40.37
N PRO A 27 -2.14 1.39 40.63
CA PRO A 27 -1.26 0.35 41.16
C PRO A 27 -0.07 0.16 40.22
N LYS A 28 1.15 0.24 40.77
CA LYS A 28 2.38 0.03 39.99
C LYS A 28 2.33 -1.37 39.36
N VAL A 29 2.42 -1.42 38.04
CA VAL A 29 2.52 -2.69 37.30
C VAL A 29 3.85 -3.33 37.68
N VAL A 30 3.82 -4.50 38.33
CA VAL A 30 5.03 -5.26 38.70
C VAL A 30 5.20 -6.39 37.70
N LEU A 31 6.17 -6.24 36.80
CA LEU A 31 6.55 -7.27 35.83
C LEU A 31 7.48 -8.30 36.47
N THR A 32 7.33 -9.57 36.07
CA THR A 32 8.30 -10.63 36.38
C THR A 32 9.61 -10.41 35.60
N GLU A 33 10.71 -11.04 36.04
CA GLU A 33 12.00 -10.96 35.36
C GLU A 33 11.90 -11.41 33.88
N ASP A 34 11.16 -12.49 33.62
CA ASP A 34 10.92 -12.99 32.25
C ASP A 34 10.13 -11.98 31.40
N GLN A 35 9.10 -11.34 31.96
CA GLN A 35 8.30 -10.34 31.26
C GLN A 35 9.13 -9.10 30.91
N GLN A 36 9.97 -8.64 31.85
CA GLN A 36 10.91 -7.56 31.60
C GLN A 36 11.91 -7.94 30.51
N ALA A 37 12.46 -9.16 30.57
CA ALA A 37 13.37 -9.65 29.55
C ALA A 37 12.72 -9.70 28.17
N ILE A 38 11.46 -10.11 28.05
CA ILE A 38 10.71 -10.09 26.78
C ILE A 38 10.63 -8.67 26.21
N PHE A 39 10.23 -7.69 27.02
CA PHE A 39 10.20 -6.28 26.58
C PHE A 39 11.59 -5.78 26.17
N ASP A 40 12.63 -6.11 26.93
CA ASP A 40 14.01 -5.70 26.62
C ASP A 40 14.49 -6.27 25.28
N ARG A 41 14.21 -7.55 24.98
CA ARG A 41 14.59 -8.16 23.70
C ARG A 41 13.86 -7.52 22.52
N ILE A 42 12.57 -7.20 22.68
CA ILE A 42 11.79 -6.48 21.66
C ILE A 42 12.37 -5.08 21.44
N ALA A 43 12.66 -4.35 22.51
CA ALA A 43 13.21 -3.00 22.45
C ALA A 43 14.58 -2.95 21.74
N LYS A 44 15.40 -3.99 21.92
CA LYS A 44 16.73 -4.15 21.33
C LYS A 44 16.73 -4.84 19.96
N ASN A 45 15.58 -5.29 19.46
CA ASN A 45 15.45 -6.05 18.19
C ASN A 45 16.25 -7.37 18.19
N GLU A 46 16.36 -8.03 19.35
CA GLU A 46 17.10 -9.28 19.57
C GLU A 46 16.20 -10.49 19.29
N ASN A 47 15.84 -10.70 18.01
CA ASN A 47 14.82 -11.67 17.60
C ASN A 47 15.18 -13.14 17.90
N SER A 48 16.48 -13.48 17.90
CA SER A 48 16.95 -14.84 18.19
C SER A 48 16.78 -15.17 19.68
N GLU A 49 17.15 -14.23 20.53
CA GLU A 49 17.03 -14.30 21.98
C GLU A 49 15.55 -14.24 22.40
N LEU A 50 14.76 -13.37 21.76
CA LEU A 50 13.31 -13.32 21.95
C LEU A 50 12.67 -14.67 21.64
N ARG A 51 13.02 -15.31 20.51
CA ARG A 51 12.51 -16.65 20.15
C ARG A 51 12.86 -17.69 21.21
N LEU A 52 14.11 -17.70 21.71
CA LEU A 52 14.54 -18.63 22.74
C LEU A 52 13.73 -18.43 24.03
N LEU A 53 13.60 -17.17 24.47
CA LEU A 53 12.87 -16.82 25.68
C LEU A 53 11.39 -17.21 25.57
N LEU A 54 10.73 -16.87 24.46
CA LEU A 54 9.32 -17.23 24.22
C LEU A 54 9.09 -18.74 24.15
N SER A 55 10.05 -19.53 23.63
CA SER A 55 9.92 -21.00 23.61
C SER A 55 9.87 -21.63 25.00
N GLN A 56 10.53 -20.98 25.97
CA GLN A 56 10.60 -21.42 27.37
C GLN A 56 9.48 -20.81 28.21
N TYR A 57 8.97 -19.63 27.82
CA TYR A 57 7.88 -18.95 28.48
C TYR A 57 6.56 -19.73 28.32
N LYS A 58 5.95 -20.17 29.42
CA LYS A 58 4.71 -20.98 29.43
C LYS A 58 3.45 -20.21 29.83
N SER A 59 3.57 -18.90 30.03
CA SER A 59 2.45 -18.04 30.39
C SER A 59 1.95 -17.24 29.19
N SER A 60 0.78 -16.62 29.31
CA SER A 60 0.25 -15.71 28.28
C SER A 60 1.22 -14.54 28.05
N VAL A 61 1.37 -14.16 26.78
CA VAL A 61 2.18 -13.01 26.33
C VAL A 61 1.39 -11.68 26.34
N ASP A 62 0.18 -11.65 26.91
CA ASP A 62 -0.71 -10.49 26.96
C ASP A 62 -0.62 -9.67 28.26
N PHE A 63 0.54 -9.75 28.91
CA PHE A 63 0.93 -8.81 29.98
C PHE A 63 1.20 -7.43 29.39
N VAL A 64 1.17 -6.41 30.25
CA VAL A 64 1.28 -5.00 29.84
C VAL A 64 2.31 -4.26 30.66
N ASP A 65 2.91 -3.22 30.09
CA ASP A 65 3.75 -2.26 30.82
C ASP A 65 2.91 -1.23 31.58
N GLU A 66 3.57 -0.22 32.16
CA GLU A 66 2.94 0.86 32.93
C GLU A 66 1.93 1.70 32.11
N ASN A 67 2.07 1.74 30.78
CA ASN A 67 1.17 2.46 29.87
C ASN A 67 0.05 1.56 29.33
N GLY A 68 -0.01 0.30 29.79
CA GLY A 68 -0.93 -0.69 29.27
C GLY A 68 -0.51 -1.29 27.92
N MET A 69 0.74 -1.09 27.47
CA MET A 69 1.20 -1.64 26.19
C MET A 69 1.58 -3.12 26.30
N THR A 70 1.11 -3.95 25.37
CA THR A 70 1.50 -5.36 25.27
C THR A 70 2.84 -5.53 24.53
N PRO A 71 3.55 -6.66 24.69
CA PRO A 71 4.70 -7.01 23.86
C PRO A 71 4.41 -6.92 22.35
N LEU A 72 3.22 -7.34 21.92
CA LEU A 72 2.83 -7.27 20.50
C LEU A 72 2.71 -5.83 20.01
N GLN A 73 2.18 -4.93 20.84
CA GLN A 73 2.08 -3.51 20.51
C GLN A 73 3.47 -2.85 20.45
N HIS A 74 4.40 -3.21 21.34
CA HIS A 74 5.80 -2.78 21.27
C HIS A 74 6.48 -3.25 19.98
N ALA A 75 6.33 -4.53 19.62
CA ALA A 75 6.89 -5.09 18.39
C ALA A 75 6.31 -4.41 17.14
N ALA A 76 4.99 -4.13 17.14
CA ALA A 76 4.31 -3.43 16.07
C ALA A 76 4.79 -1.98 15.93
N TYR A 77 4.95 -1.24 17.03
CA TYR A 77 5.46 0.14 17.03
C TYR A 77 6.89 0.22 16.48
N LYS A 78 7.73 -0.77 16.80
CA LYS A 78 9.09 -0.89 16.26
C LYS A 78 9.14 -1.29 14.79
N GLY A 79 8.02 -1.68 14.18
CA GLY A 79 8.00 -2.23 12.83
C GLY A 79 8.75 -3.57 12.72
N ASN A 80 8.93 -4.30 13.82
CA ASN A 80 9.67 -5.55 13.87
C ASN A 80 8.75 -6.73 13.51
N LYS A 81 8.73 -7.08 12.23
CA LYS A 81 7.86 -8.14 11.68
C LYS A 81 8.16 -9.53 12.23
N GLU A 82 9.42 -9.83 12.55
CA GLU A 82 9.82 -11.11 13.13
C GLU A 82 9.30 -11.24 14.56
N ALA A 83 9.47 -10.22 15.41
CA ALA A 83 8.92 -10.23 16.76
C ALA A 83 7.39 -10.27 16.76
N VAL A 84 6.73 -9.53 15.85
CA VAL A 84 5.28 -9.62 15.67
C VAL A 84 4.86 -11.05 15.36
N GLN A 85 5.53 -11.72 14.41
CA GLN A 85 5.20 -13.11 14.09
C GLN A 85 5.41 -14.04 15.29
N LEU A 86 6.53 -13.93 16.00
CA LEU A 86 6.83 -14.76 17.16
C LEU A 86 5.76 -14.63 18.25
N LEU A 87 5.28 -13.42 18.51
CA LEU A 87 4.25 -13.17 19.53
C LEU A 87 2.88 -13.67 19.08
N LEU A 88 2.52 -13.50 17.81
CA LEU A 88 1.29 -14.07 17.24
C LEU A 88 1.31 -15.60 17.30
N ASP A 89 2.46 -16.23 17.03
CA ASP A 89 2.63 -17.68 17.13
C ASP A 89 2.49 -18.19 18.58
N GLN A 90 2.73 -17.33 19.58
CA GLN A 90 2.46 -17.60 21.01
C GLN A 90 1.02 -17.27 21.43
N GLY A 91 0.14 -16.91 20.49
CA GLY A 91 -1.28 -16.63 20.76
C GLY A 91 -1.56 -15.26 21.35
N ALA A 92 -0.70 -14.26 21.11
CA ALA A 92 -0.94 -12.88 21.53
C ALA A 92 -2.29 -12.35 21.01
N ASP A 93 -3.03 -11.64 21.88
CA ASP A 93 -4.26 -10.96 21.51
C ASP A 93 -3.97 -9.75 20.61
N VAL A 94 -4.22 -9.93 19.32
CA VAL A 94 -4.01 -8.91 18.28
C VAL A 94 -4.88 -7.66 18.47
N ASN A 95 -6.01 -7.79 19.17
CA ASN A 95 -6.99 -6.73 19.36
C ASN A 95 -6.96 -6.12 20.78
N SER A 96 -5.97 -6.48 21.60
CA SER A 96 -5.80 -5.87 22.93
C SER A 96 -5.79 -4.34 22.83
N SER A 97 -6.61 -3.71 23.66
CA SER A 97 -6.80 -2.26 23.76
C SER A 97 -6.53 -1.75 25.17
N LYS A 98 -5.70 -2.46 25.96
CA LYS A 98 -5.38 -2.10 27.35
C LYS A 98 -4.50 -0.85 27.50
N HIS A 99 -3.91 -0.39 26.40
CA HIS A 99 -3.15 0.85 26.35
C HIS A 99 -3.99 2.02 26.85
N GLU A 100 -3.38 2.99 27.55
CA GLU A 100 -4.08 4.14 28.16
C GLU A 100 -4.99 4.93 27.19
N TYR A 101 -4.69 4.89 25.89
CA TYR A 101 -5.46 5.53 24.83
C TYR A 101 -6.19 4.54 23.90
N ASN A 102 -6.40 3.29 24.32
CA ASN A 102 -7.04 2.22 23.54
C ASN A 102 -6.38 1.93 22.17
N TYR A 103 -5.07 2.13 22.06
CA TYR A 103 -4.35 1.76 20.83
C TYR A 103 -4.24 0.24 20.75
N THR A 104 -4.55 -0.30 19.58
CA THR A 104 -4.33 -1.72 19.24
C THR A 104 -2.97 -1.91 18.57
N ALA A 105 -2.53 -3.15 18.41
CA ALA A 105 -1.29 -3.45 17.68
C ALA A 105 -1.32 -2.88 16.25
N LEU A 106 -2.48 -2.87 15.58
CA LEU A 106 -2.61 -2.32 14.23
C LEU A 106 -2.43 -0.80 14.18
N HIS A 107 -2.85 -0.05 15.22
CA HIS A 107 -2.57 1.39 15.30
C HIS A 107 -1.06 1.64 15.35
N PHE A 108 -0.33 0.90 16.19
CA PHE A 108 1.11 1.01 16.29
C PHE A 108 1.83 0.54 15.01
N GLY A 109 1.35 -0.53 14.38
CA GLY A 109 1.83 -0.97 13.07
C GLY A 109 1.68 0.13 12.01
N ALA A 110 0.53 0.80 11.97
CA ALA A 110 0.30 1.92 11.06
C ALA A 110 1.22 3.11 11.32
N LEU A 111 1.52 3.41 12.60
CA LEU A 111 2.46 4.47 13.01
C LEU A 111 3.93 4.13 12.70
N SER A 112 4.30 2.84 12.70
CA SER A 112 5.66 2.41 12.35
C SER A 112 5.98 2.58 10.86
N GLY A 113 4.95 2.63 10.01
CA GLY A 113 5.08 2.68 8.56
C GLY A 113 5.40 1.35 7.90
N ASN A 114 5.53 0.28 8.68
CA ASN A 114 5.81 -1.05 8.15
C ASN A 114 4.51 -1.74 7.67
N ALA A 115 4.31 -1.76 6.35
CA ALA A 115 3.18 -2.41 5.70
C ALA A 115 3.10 -3.92 5.97
N GLU A 116 4.25 -4.61 6.08
CA GLU A 116 4.29 -6.05 6.34
C GLU A 116 3.83 -6.39 7.77
N VAL A 117 4.18 -5.54 8.75
CA VAL A 117 3.63 -5.64 10.11
C VAL A 117 2.11 -5.48 10.09
N CYS A 118 1.59 -4.46 9.40
CA CYS A 118 0.14 -4.24 9.30
C CYS A 118 -0.55 -5.45 8.67
N LEU A 119 0.01 -6.00 7.58
CA LEU A 119 -0.54 -7.17 6.91
C LEU A 119 -0.56 -8.39 7.83
N LYS A 120 0.51 -8.67 8.58
CA LYS A 120 0.56 -9.79 9.52
C LYS A 120 -0.51 -9.67 10.61
N LEU A 121 -0.67 -8.48 11.19
CA LEU A 121 -1.69 -8.22 12.19
C LEU A 121 -3.10 -8.41 11.62
N LEU A 122 -3.37 -7.91 10.42
CA LEU A 122 -4.66 -8.08 9.74
C LEU A 122 -4.97 -9.55 9.42
N LEU A 123 -3.98 -10.30 8.93
CA LEU A 123 -4.11 -11.74 8.69
C LEU A 123 -4.35 -12.53 9.99
N ALA A 124 -3.84 -12.04 11.12
CA ALA A 124 -4.12 -12.58 12.45
C ALA A 124 -5.47 -12.13 13.05
N GLY A 125 -6.27 -11.35 12.31
CA GLY A 125 -7.61 -10.93 12.75
C GLY A 125 -7.66 -9.57 13.45
N ALA A 126 -6.67 -8.70 13.27
CA ALA A 126 -6.75 -7.32 13.74
C ALA A 126 -7.96 -6.59 13.10
N GLU A 127 -8.71 -5.86 13.92
CA GLU A 127 -9.86 -5.07 13.45
C GLU A 127 -9.40 -3.77 12.76
N PRO A 128 -9.53 -3.64 11.42
CA PRO A 128 -9.07 -2.46 10.68
C PRO A 128 -9.82 -1.18 11.03
N LYS A 129 -11.06 -1.28 11.54
CA LYS A 129 -11.90 -0.14 11.92
C LYS A 129 -11.91 0.13 13.43
N ALA A 130 -11.02 -0.49 14.20
CA ALA A 130 -10.90 -0.22 15.64
C ALA A 130 -10.67 1.28 15.87
N ILE A 131 -11.29 1.85 16.89
CA ILE A 131 -11.19 3.28 17.21
C ILE A 131 -10.49 3.43 18.55
N ASN A 132 -9.41 4.21 18.56
CA ASN A 132 -8.72 4.59 19.80
C ASN A 132 -9.48 5.68 20.58
N SER A 133 -8.98 6.09 21.74
CA SER A 133 -9.66 7.09 22.59
C SER A 133 -9.81 8.47 21.95
N VAL A 134 -9.02 8.79 20.91
CA VAL A 134 -9.08 10.05 20.16
C VAL A 134 -9.94 9.96 18.90
N GLY A 135 -10.72 8.89 18.74
CA GLY A 135 -11.67 8.76 17.63
C GLY A 135 -11.02 8.44 16.29
N ARG A 136 -9.83 7.83 16.27
CA ARG A 136 -9.08 7.53 15.04
C ARG A 136 -8.93 6.04 14.81
N THR A 137 -9.00 5.65 13.54
CA THR A 137 -8.66 4.30 13.06
C THR A 137 -7.14 4.13 12.88
N PRO A 138 -6.62 2.90 12.80
CA PRO A 138 -5.23 2.65 12.45
C PRO A 138 -4.80 3.34 11.14
N ALA A 139 -5.63 3.25 10.09
CA ALA A 139 -5.34 3.89 8.82
C ALA A 139 -5.27 5.42 8.94
N GLN A 140 -6.13 6.05 9.74
CA GLN A 140 -6.07 7.49 10.00
C GLN A 140 -4.81 7.89 10.78
N MET A 141 -4.38 7.07 11.76
CA MET A 141 -3.11 7.30 12.46
C MET A 141 -1.91 7.19 11.52
N GLY A 142 -1.87 6.18 10.65
CA GLY A 142 -0.83 6.05 9.62
C GLY A 142 -0.83 7.22 8.65
N ALA A 143 -2.01 7.71 8.24
CA ALA A 143 -2.14 8.85 7.34
C ALA A 143 -1.63 10.15 7.99
N PHE A 144 -1.88 10.35 9.28
CA PHE A 144 -1.41 11.52 10.04
C PHE A 144 0.11 11.66 10.02
N VAL A 145 0.85 10.56 10.02
CA VAL A 145 2.33 10.53 9.94
C VAL A 145 2.86 10.22 8.53
N ALA A 146 2.00 10.31 7.50
CA ALA A 146 2.33 10.07 6.09
C ALA A 146 2.86 8.64 5.75
N ASN A 147 2.45 7.63 6.51
CA ASN A 147 2.81 6.22 6.28
C ASN A 147 1.93 5.56 5.20
N HIS A 148 2.05 6.04 3.97
CA HIS A 148 1.14 5.69 2.87
C HIS A 148 1.08 4.18 2.53
N GLU A 149 2.18 3.44 2.62
CA GLU A 149 2.19 2.00 2.33
C GLU A 149 1.38 1.21 3.38
N ALA A 150 1.53 1.55 4.66
CA ALA A 150 0.77 0.95 5.75
C ALA A 150 -0.73 1.28 5.62
N VAL A 151 -1.05 2.55 5.33
CA VAL A 151 -2.44 2.99 5.07
C VAL A 151 -3.04 2.25 3.89
N GLY A 152 -2.30 2.16 2.78
CA GLY A 152 -2.70 1.41 1.59
C GLY A 152 -2.97 -0.04 1.92
N THR A 153 -2.09 -0.69 2.69
CA THR A 153 -2.27 -2.09 3.12
C THR A 153 -3.54 -2.27 3.95
N ILE A 154 -3.80 -1.37 4.90
CA ILE A 154 -4.99 -1.45 5.77
C ILE A 154 -6.27 -1.24 4.96
N ASN A 155 -6.32 -0.20 4.12
CA ASN A 155 -7.51 0.14 3.34
C ASN A 155 -7.82 -0.86 2.23
N ASN A 156 -6.81 -1.57 1.73
CA ASN A 156 -6.95 -2.59 0.68
C ASN A 156 -7.08 -4.01 1.23
N PHE A 157 -7.11 -4.18 2.56
CA PHE A 157 -7.24 -5.50 3.17
C PHE A 157 -8.62 -6.09 2.91
N VAL A 158 -8.62 -7.36 2.51
CA VAL A 158 -9.84 -8.15 2.31
C VAL A 158 -9.75 -9.35 3.24
N PRO A 159 -10.70 -9.58 4.16
CA PRO A 159 -10.72 -10.81 4.95
C PRO A 159 -10.79 -12.05 4.05
N LEU A 160 -10.01 -13.09 4.32
CA LEU A 160 -9.99 -14.31 3.48
C LEU A 160 -11.40 -14.94 3.34
N LYS A 161 -12.17 -14.94 4.44
CA LYS A 161 -13.58 -15.37 4.48
C LYS A 161 -14.50 -14.68 3.47
N ASP A 162 -14.19 -13.44 3.09
CA ASP A 162 -14.97 -12.69 2.11
C ASP A 162 -14.71 -13.21 0.69
N VAL A 163 -13.62 -13.96 0.47
CA VAL A 163 -13.27 -14.63 -0.79
C VAL A 163 -13.60 -16.14 -0.76
N GLU A 164 -13.45 -16.81 0.39
CA GLU A 164 -13.77 -18.24 0.57
C GLU A 164 -15.17 -18.60 0.08
N CYS A 165 -16.10 -17.65 0.20
CA CYS A 165 -17.47 -17.80 -0.26
C CYS A 165 -17.64 -18.13 -1.75
N TYR A 166 -16.64 -17.88 -2.60
CA TYR A 166 -16.65 -18.19 -4.03
C TYR A 166 -16.15 -19.60 -4.35
N THR A 167 -15.65 -20.31 -3.33
CA THR A 167 -15.08 -21.66 -3.46
C THR A 167 -16.06 -22.78 -3.16
N VAL A 168 -17.26 -22.43 -2.73
CA VAL A 168 -18.33 -23.35 -2.34
C VAL A 168 -19.56 -23.16 -3.23
N ASP A 169 -20.35 -24.22 -3.39
CA ASP A 169 -21.64 -24.14 -4.08
C ASP A 169 -22.58 -23.20 -3.32
N ARG A 170 -23.08 -22.19 -4.01
CA ARG A 170 -24.12 -21.30 -3.50
C ARG A 170 -25.34 -21.44 -4.39
N ASP A 171 -26.48 -21.82 -3.79
CA ASP A 171 -27.78 -21.80 -4.44
C ASP A 171 -27.81 -22.55 -5.80
N GLN A 172 -27.23 -23.75 -5.88
CA GLN A 172 -27.13 -24.57 -7.10
C GLN A 172 -26.32 -23.95 -8.24
N LYS A 173 -25.49 -22.94 -7.97
CA LYS A 173 -24.49 -22.42 -8.92
C LYS A 173 -23.12 -23.01 -8.61
N GLU A 174 -22.44 -23.45 -9.67
CA GLU A 174 -21.05 -23.91 -9.60
C GLU A 174 -20.14 -22.84 -8.97
N PRO A 175 -19.10 -23.26 -8.23
CA PRO A 175 -18.16 -22.35 -7.59
C PRO A 175 -17.43 -21.52 -8.65
N LEU A 176 -17.42 -20.20 -8.45
CA LEU A 176 -16.71 -19.28 -9.35
C LEU A 176 -15.19 -19.30 -9.16
N LEU A 177 -14.70 -19.81 -8.03
CA LEU A 177 -13.29 -19.85 -7.71
C LEU A 177 -12.88 -21.25 -7.23
N PRO A 178 -12.07 -21.99 -7.99
CA PRO A 178 -11.46 -23.22 -7.49
C PRO A 178 -10.69 -22.98 -6.18
N VAL A 179 -10.83 -23.87 -5.19
CA VAL A 179 -10.18 -23.75 -3.87
C VAL A 179 -8.66 -23.52 -3.99
N VAL A 180 -8.00 -24.17 -4.95
CA VAL A 180 -6.56 -24.01 -5.21
C VAL A 180 -6.16 -22.59 -5.61
N LEU A 181 -7.12 -21.78 -6.09
CA LEU A 181 -6.90 -20.39 -6.48
C LEU A 181 -7.32 -19.38 -5.41
N LEU A 182 -7.83 -19.84 -4.25
CA LEU A 182 -8.26 -18.96 -3.16
C LEU A 182 -7.14 -18.03 -2.69
N GLU A 183 -6.02 -18.59 -2.21
CA GLU A 183 -4.89 -17.79 -1.72
C GLU A 183 -4.21 -16.96 -2.83
N PRO A 184 -3.94 -17.51 -4.04
CA PRO A 184 -3.42 -16.71 -5.15
C PRO A 184 -4.31 -15.52 -5.52
N PHE A 185 -5.63 -15.71 -5.58
CA PHE A 185 -6.58 -14.65 -5.93
C PHE A 185 -6.72 -13.63 -4.80
N HIS A 186 -6.79 -14.08 -3.54
CA HIS A 186 -6.79 -13.23 -2.36
C HIS A 186 -5.54 -12.34 -2.30
N SER A 187 -4.36 -12.92 -2.55
CA SER A 187 -3.10 -12.20 -2.65
C SER A 187 -3.09 -11.17 -3.79
N PHE A 188 -3.75 -11.48 -4.90
CA PHE A 188 -3.86 -10.60 -6.06
C PHE A 188 -4.74 -9.37 -5.78
N ILE A 189 -5.91 -9.55 -5.16
CA ILE A 189 -6.85 -8.44 -4.95
C ILE A 189 -6.41 -7.47 -3.85
N MET A 190 -5.57 -7.91 -2.90
CA MET A 190 -5.02 -7.04 -1.84
C MET A 190 -3.89 -6.12 -2.33
N GLN A 191 -3.40 -6.29 -3.56
CA GLN A 191 -2.31 -5.47 -4.10
C GLN A 191 -2.71 -3.99 -4.16
N VAL A 192 -1.83 -3.12 -3.68
CA VAL A 192 -2.03 -1.66 -3.64
C VAL A 192 -1.63 -1.00 -4.95
N ASN A 193 -0.61 -1.54 -5.63
CA ASN A 193 -0.13 -1.03 -6.90
C ASN A 193 -1.04 -1.47 -8.05
N ILE A 194 -1.78 -0.51 -8.59
CA ILE A 194 -2.76 -0.67 -9.66
C ILE A 194 -2.18 -0.46 -11.07
N HIS A 195 -0.87 -0.32 -11.24
CA HIS A 195 -0.30 -0.11 -12.57
C HIS A 195 -0.59 -1.33 -13.48
N PRO A 196 -1.03 -1.17 -14.75
CA PRO A 196 -1.42 -2.31 -15.60
C PRO A 196 -0.32 -3.36 -15.79
N VAL A 197 0.95 -2.96 -15.89
CA VAL A 197 2.08 -3.91 -15.91
C VAL A 197 2.24 -4.64 -14.58
N ARG A 198 2.03 -4.00 -13.43
CA ARG A 198 2.08 -4.69 -12.13
C ARG A 198 0.95 -5.70 -12.01
N ILE A 199 -0.26 -5.35 -12.43
CA ILE A 199 -1.41 -6.26 -12.48
C ILE A 199 -1.07 -7.47 -13.35
N LEU A 200 -0.57 -7.26 -14.56
CA LEU A 200 -0.12 -8.32 -15.46
C LEU A 200 0.93 -9.24 -14.81
N LEU A 201 1.97 -8.66 -14.19
CA LEU A 201 3.03 -9.43 -13.53
C LEU A 201 2.53 -10.21 -12.32
N ASN A 202 1.59 -9.65 -11.55
CA ASN A 202 0.99 -10.34 -10.41
C ASN A 202 0.09 -11.50 -10.86
N LEU A 203 -0.68 -11.34 -11.94
CA LEU A 203 -1.43 -12.46 -12.55
C LEU A 203 -0.49 -13.60 -12.98
N GLN A 204 0.69 -13.27 -13.51
CA GLN A 204 1.71 -14.26 -13.85
C GLN A 204 2.29 -14.93 -12.60
N LYS A 205 2.74 -14.11 -11.64
CA LYS A 205 3.42 -14.55 -10.40
C LYS A 205 2.53 -15.50 -9.59
N TYR A 206 1.24 -15.20 -9.50
CA TYR A 206 0.28 -16.00 -8.75
C TYR A 206 -0.33 -17.14 -9.58
N GLY A 207 0.14 -17.39 -10.81
CA GLY A 207 -0.33 -18.51 -11.63
C GLY A 207 -1.76 -18.38 -12.14
N LEU A 208 -2.35 -17.18 -12.09
CA LEU A 208 -3.77 -16.96 -12.40
C LEU A 208 -4.07 -17.11 -13.90
N PHE A 209 -3.09 -16.98 -14.80
CA PHE A 209 -3.31 -17.18 -16.24
C PHE A 209 -3.70 -18.62 -16.63
N ALA A 210 -3.33 -19.61 -15.81
CA ALA A 210 -3.70 -21.01 -16.05
C ALA A 210 -5.17 -21.31 -15.70
N SER A 211 -5.84 -20.36 -15.04
CA SER A 211 -7.23 -20.50 -14.60
C SER A 211 -8.23 -19.95 -15.60
N ASP A 212 -9.51 -20.22 -15.35
CA ASP A 212 -10.60 -19.54 -16.05
C ASP A 212 -10.69 -18.07 -15.62
N MET A 213 -10.02 -17.22 -16.40
CA MET A 213 -10.03 -15.77 -16.23
C MET A 213 -11.44 -15.15 -16.34
N LYS A 214 -12.41 -15.82 -16.99
CA LYS A 214 -13.80 -15.33 -17.01
C LYS A 214 -14.42 -15.46 -15.63
N SER A 215 -14.23 -16.59 -14.98
CA SER A 215 -14.69 -16.82 -13.61
C SER A 215 -14.00 -15.89 -12.61
N LEU A 216 -12.68 -15.67 -12.72
CA LEU A 216 -11.99 -14.68 -11.87
C LEU A 216 -12.57 -13.25 -12.02
N ARG A 217 -12.90 -12.84 -13.25
CA ARG A 217 -13.57 -11.56 -13.50
C ARG A 217 -14.99 -11.54 -12.91
N ALA A 218 -15.72 -12.64 -13.01
CA ALA A 218 -17.05 -12.75 -12.41
C ALA A 218 -17.00 -12.59 -10.88
N VAL A 219 -15.97 -13.15 -10.22
CA VAL A 219 -15.73 -12.93 -8.79
C VAL A 219 -15.51 -11.44 -8.50
N LEU A 220 -14.65 -10.75 -9.26
CA LEU A 220 -14.42 -9.30 -9.07
C LEU A 220 -15.70 -8.47 -9.26
N VAL A 221 -16.54 -8.84 -10.22
CA VAL A 221 -17.83 -8.18 -10.44
C VAL A 221 -18.77 -8.39 -9.26
N ASP A 222 -18.90 -9.63 -8.75
CA ASP A 222 -19.74 -9.90 -7.58
C ASP A 222 -19.21 -9.19 -6.32
N MET A 223 -17.89 -9.16 -6.11
CA MET A 223 -17.26 -8.42 -5.02
C MET A 223 -17.56 -6.92 -5.11
N MET A 224 -17.46 -6.32 -6.30
CA MET A 224 -17.85 -4.92 -6.54
C MET A 224 -19.32 -4.68 -6.16
N GLU A 225 -20.23 -5.53 -6.64
CA GLU A 225 -21.65 -5.39 -6.33
C GLU A 225 -21.93 -5.52 -4.85
N ARG A 226 -21.26 -6.44 -4.15
CA ARG A 226 -21.40 -6.61 -2.70
C ARG A 226 -20.98 -5.39 -1.92
N GLU A 227 -19.87 -4.73 -2.29
CA GLU A 227 -19.45 -3.49 -1.63
C GLU A 227 -20.47 -2.35 -1.81
N MET A 228 -21.19 -2.33 -2.94
CA MET A 228 -22.23 -1.34 -3.23
C MET A 228 -23.60 -1.69 -2.65
N LYS A 229 -23.87 -2.96 -2.36
CA LYS A 229 -25.17 -3.47 -1.85
C LYS A 229 -25.13 -3.84 -0.37
N ARG A 230 -23.98 -3.71 0.31
CA ARG A 230 -23.81 -4.08 1.72
C ARG A 230 -24.79 -3.30 2.59
N ARG A 231 -25.45 -3.98 3.54
CA ARG A 231 -26.27 -3.31 4.56
C ARG A 231 -25.33 -2.58 5.53
N GLY A 232 -25.21 -1.26 5.38
CA GLY A 232 -24.29 -0.43 6.17
C GLY A 232 -23.67 0.67 5.31
N GLU A 233 -22.40 0.96 5.57
CA GLU A 233 -21.63 1.94 4.80
C GLU A 233 -21.10 1.30 3.50
N VAL A 234 -21.37 1.97 2.38
CA VAL A 234 -20.91 1.58 1.05
C VAL A 234 -19.40 1.80 0.94
N ASN A 235 -18.68 0.80 0.45
CA ASN A 235 -17.24 0.94 0.16
C ASN A 235 -17.02 1.22 -1.34
N GLU A 236 -17.33 2.46 -1.76
CA GLU A 236 -17.21 2.87 -3.16
C GLU A 236 -15.79 2.70 -3.71
N VAL A 237 -14.78 2.87 -2.84
CA VAL A 237 -13.36 2.76 -3.18
C VAL A 237 -13.01 1.34 -3.58
N MET A 238 -13.34 0.35 -2.74
CA MET A 238 -13.09 -1.05 -3.06
C MET A 238 -13.95 -1.54 -4.20
N ALA A 239 -15.20 -1.08 -4.31
CA ALA A 239 -16.05 -1.37 -5.46
C ALA A 239 -15.39 -0.94 -6.79
N PHE A 240 -14.90 0.31 -6.85
CA PHE A 240 -14.19 0.78 -8.04
C PHE A 240 -12.86 0.04 -8.26
N LYS A 241 -12.13 -0.31 -7.20
CA LYS A 241 -10.90 -1.11 -7.32
C LYS A 241 -11.18 -2.46 -7.97
N TYR A 242 -12.20 -3.19 -7.52
CA TYR A 242 -12.55 -4.49 -8.10
C TYR A 242 -12.97 -4.37 -9.57
N HIS A 243 -13.74 -3.33 -9.90
CA HIS A 243 -14.05 -2.99 -11.29
C HIS A 243 -12.80 -2.75 -12.12
N TYR A 244 -11.86 -1.93 -11.63
CA TYR A 244 -10.62 -1.62 -12.32
C TYR A 244 -9.76 -2.86 -12.55
N LEU A 245 -9.59 -3.71 -11.53
CA LEU A 245 -8.87 -4.99 -11.67
C LEU A 245 -9.55 -5.88 -12.72
N GLY A 246 -10.87 -5.98 -12.70
CA GLY A 246 -11.64 -6.79 -13.65
C GLY A 246 -11.59 -6.26 -15.08
N TYR A 247 -11.49 -4.94 -15.24
CA TYR A 247 -11.34 -4.26 -16.52
C TYR A 247 -9.95 -4.51 -17.13
N VAL A 248 -8.88 -4.24 -16.38
CA VAL A 248 -7.49 -4.49 -16.82
C VAL A 248 -7.28 -5.97 -17.13
N MET A 249 -7.81 -6.87 -16.29
CA MET A 249 -7.78 -8.30 -16.53
C MET A 249 -8.48 -8.67 -17.86
N GLY A 250 -9.62 -8.03 -18.16
CA GLY A 250 -10.32 -8.18 -19.43
C GLY A 250 -9.48 -7.74 -20.63
N GLU A 251 -8.80 -6.60 -20.53
CA GLU A 251 -7.90 -6.10 -21.59
C GLU A 251 -6.69 -7.02 -21.82
N ILE A 252 -6.12 -7.58 -20.76
CA ILE A 252 -5.04 -8.58 -20.85
C ILE A 252 -5.52 -9.83 -21.59
N VAL A 253 -6.72 -10.34 -21.24
CA VAL A 253 -7.31 -11.53 -21.89
C VAL A 253 -7.60 -11.26 -23.37
N LYS A 254 -8.24 -10.13 -23.70
CA LYS A 254 -8.47 -9.74 -25.11
C LYS A 254 -7.16 -9.69 -25.91
N HIS A 255 -6.10 -9.16 -25.31
CA HIS A 255 -4.80 -9.12 -25.98
C HIS A 255 -4.18 -10.50 -26.16
N ARG A 256 -4.23 -11.36 -25.14
CA ARG A 256 -3.78 -12.76 -25.21
C ARG A 256 -4.51 -13.51 -26.32
N ASP A 257 -5.83 -13.41 -26.35
CA ASP A 257 -6.67 -14.14 -27.31
C ASP A 257 -6.45 -13.62 -28.75
N TYR A 258 -6.23 -12.30 -28.92
CA TYR A 258 -5.84 -11.71 -30.20
C TYR A 258 -4.47 -12.18 -30.70
N ILE A 259 -3.48 -12.33 -29.81
CA ILE A 259 -2.17 -12.88 -30.19
C ILE A 259 -2.29 -14.36 -30.56
N ASN A 260 -3.05 -15.13 -29.78
CA ASN A 260 -3.26 -16.55 -30.04
C ASN A 260 -3.98 -16.79 -31.38
N SER A 261 -4.99 -15.99 -31.74
CA SER A 261 -5.68 -16.11 -33.03
C SER A 261 -4.80 -15.75 -34.24
N ARG A 262 -3.67 -15.08 -34.00
CA ARG A 262 -2.66 -14.77 -35.03
C ARG A 262 -1.47 -15.73 -35.06
N ARG A 263 -1.28 -16.58 -34.05
CA ARG A 263 -0.16 -17.55 -34.01
C ARG A 263 -0.24 -18.59 -35.13
N ASP A 264 -1.41 -18.85 -35.68
CA ASP A 264 -1.60 -19.70 -36.86
C ASP A 264 -1.06 -19.05 -38.15
N ALA A 265 -0.65 -17.77 -38.10
CA ALA A 265 -0.06 -17.01 -39.21
C ALA A 265 1.32 -16.43 -38.81
N GLN A 266 2.38 -17.23 -38.98
CA GLN A 266 3.78 -16.77 -39.09
C GLN A 266 4.34 -15.93 -37.91
N GLN A 267 4.27 -16.43 -36.66
CA GLN A 267 5.01 -15.83 -35.53
C GLN A 267 6.05 -16.77 -34.91
N ASP A 268 7.18 -16.17 -34.49
CA ASP A 268 8.24 -16.82 -33.72
C ASP A 268 7.66 -17.38 -32.40
N PRO A 269 7.82 -18.70 -32.12
CA PRO A 269 7.38 -19.35 -30.87
C PRO A 269 7.82 -18.66 -29.58
N LYS A 270 8.83 -17.79 -29.64
CA LYS A 270 9.39 -17.03 -28.51
C LYS A 270 8.59 -15.80 -28.08
N THR A 271 7.55 -15.41 -28.81
CA THR A 271 6.82 -14.16 -28.50
C THR A 271 5.81 -14.40 -27.36
N ASP A 272 6.15 -13.90 -26.18
CA ASP A 272 5.34 -13.96 -24.96
C ASP A 272 4.32 -12.80 -24.93
N PHE A 273 3.02 -13.13 -24.83
CA PHE A 273 1.94 -12.13 -24.79
C PHE A 273 2.08 -11.16 -23.61
N VAL A 274 2.70 -11.61 -22.51
CA VAL A 274 3.01 -10.78 -21.34
C VAL A 274 3.94 -9.65 -21.75
N GLU A 275 5.00 -9.95 -22.51
CA GLU A 275 5.93 -8.94 -23.00
C GLU A 275 5.26 -7.98 -24.00
N LEU A 276 4.39 -8.49 -24.87
CA LEU A 276 3.65 -7.66 -25.83
C LEU A 276 2.66 -6.71 -25.15
N PHE A 277 1.88 -7.20 -24.18
CA PHE A 277 0.95 -6.35 -23.43
C PHE A 277 1.72 -5.28 -22.64
N ALA A 278 2.80 -5.66 -21.95
CA ALA A 278 3.62 -4.72 -21.21
C ALA A 278 4.24 -3.64 -22.13
N LYS A 279 4.72 -4.01 -23.32
CA LYS A 279 5.21 -3.07 -24.32
C LYS A 279 4.12 -2.12 -24.81
N ARG A 280 2.86 -2.60 -24.94
CA ARG A 280 1.71 -1.75 -25.30
C ARG A 280 1.44 -0.70 -24.22
N VAL A 281 1.50 -1.10 -22.95
CA VAL A 281 1.33 -0.20 -21.79
C VAL A 281 2.46 0.83 -21.69
N LEU A 282 3.70 0.41 -21.94
CA LEU A 282 4.90 1.23 -21.73
C LEU A 282 5.33 2.05 -22.94
N LYS A 283 4.57 2.04 -24.04
CA LYS A 283 4.93 2.76 -25.25
C LYS A 283 4.51 4.24 -25.14
N PRO A 284 5.46 5.19 -25.10
CA PRO A 284 5.13 6.60 -25.10
C PRO A 284 4.80 7.09 -26.50
N ASN A 285 3.98 8.13 -26.54
CA ASN A 285 3.78 8.99 -27.70
C ASN A 285 4.94 9.97 -27.90
N LYS A 286 4.85 10.79 -28.95
CA LYS A 286 5.90 11.76 -29.30
C LYS A 286 6.18 12.77 -28.18
N ASP A 287 5.17 13.09 -27.39
CA ASP A 287 5.19 13.99 -26.24
C ASP A 287 5.55 13.29 -24.91
N GLY A 288 5.81 11.97 -24.94
CA GLY A 288 6.12 11.18 -23.75
C GLY A 288 4.90 10.59 -23.03
N THR A 289 3.68 10.94 -23.44
CA THR A 289 2.45 10.46 -22.80
C THR A 289 2.20 8.97 -23.09
N LEU A 290 1.59 8.25 -22.14
CA LEU A 290 1.21 6.85 -22.31
C LEU A 290 -0.26 6.78 -22.78
N GLU A 291 -0.52 7.10 -24.05
CA GLU A 291 -1.89 7.18 -24.61
C GLU A 291 -2.72 5.92 -24.40
N TYR A 292 -2.11 4.73 -24.47
CA TYR A 292 -2.84 3.49 -24.18
C TYR A 292 -3.35 3.45 -22.73
N VAL A 293 -2.55 3.90 -21.77
CA VAL A 293 -2.93 3.95 -20.35
C VAL A 293 -4.01 5.00 -20.13
N GLU A 294 -3.86 6.18 -20.74
CA GLU A 294 -4.89 7.23 -20.72
C GLU A 294 -6.24 6.72 -21.21
N ALA A 295 -6.27 6.11 -22.41
CA ALA A 295 -7.49 5.56 -22.99
C ALA A 295 -8.07 4.43 -22.13
N LEU A 296 -7.23 3.49 -21.68
CA LEU A 296 -7.65 2.36 -20.83
C LEU A 296 -8.30 2.84 -19.52
N VAL A 297 -7.71 3.83 -18.84
CA VAL A 297 -8.23 4.33 -17.57
C VAL A 297 -9.54 5.09 -17.78
N ARG A 298 -9.60 5.97 -18.78
CA ARG A 298 -10.82 6.76 -19.08
C ARG A 298 -11.98 5.86 -19.43
N GLU A 299 -11.72 4.83 -20.22
CA GLU A 299 -12.74 3.86 -20.63
C GLU A 299 -13.17 2.97 -19.47
N CYS A 300 -12.23 2.56 -18.60
CA CYS A 300 -12.56 1.88 -17.35
C CYS A 300 -13.49 2.72 -16.47
N VAL A 301 -13.20 4.02 -16.28
CA VAL A 301 -14.06 4.91 -15.48
C VAL A 301 -15.43 5.04 -16.14
N ARG A 302 -15.51 5.22 -17.46
CA ARG A 302 -16.76 5.31 -18.23
C ARG A 302 -17.66 4.08 -18.05
N GLU A 303 -17.05 2.90 -17.99
CA GLU A 303 -17.75 1.61 -17.84
C GLU A 303 -18.11 1.27 -16.40
N PHE A 304 -17.71 2.07 -15.40
CA PHE A 304 -18.11 1.84 -14.02
C PHE A 304 -19.64 1.97 -13.87
N PRO A 305 -20.35 0.94 -13.36
CA PRO A 305 -21.81 0.93 -13.41
C PRO A 305 -22.48 1.89 -12.40
N PHE A 306 -21.78 2.25 -11.32
CA PHE A 306 -22.35 3.07 -10.24
C PHE A 306 -22.03 4.56 -10.43
N ARG A 307 -22.83 5.24 -11.26
CA ARG A 307 -22.57 6.64 -11.66
C ARG A 307 -22.94 7.68 -10.62
N ASP A 308 -23.80 7.34 -9.67
CA ASP A 308 -24.25 8.28 -8.64
C ASP A 308 -23.33 8.36 -7.42
N CYS A 309 -22.33 7.50 -7.35
CA CYS A 309 -21.44 7.42 -6.21
C CYS A 309 -20.40 8.55 -6.22
N THR A 310 -19.90 8.91 -5.04
CA THR A 310 -19.00 10.04 -4.83
C THR A 310 -17.68 9.86 -5.57
N ILE A 311 -17.06 8.68 -5.48
CA ILE A 311 -15.77 8.41 -6.13
C ILE A 311 -15.85 8.57 -7.65
N PHE A 312 -16.93 8.11 -8.29
CA PHE A 312 -17.14 8.26 -9.73
C PHE A 312 -17.19 9.74 -10.12
N ARG A 313 -18.01 10.53 -9.43
CA ARG A 313 -18.14 11.97 -9.71
C ARG A 313 -16.80 12.69 -9.54
N GLN A 314 -16.04 12.35 -8.51
CA GLN A 314 -14.71 12.93 -8.27
C GLN A 314 -13.73 12.56 -9.39
N MET A 315 -13.65 11.28 -9.77
CA MET A 315 -12.77 10.84 -10.86
C MET A 315 -13.14 11.49 -12.20
N VAL A 316 -14.43 11.54 -12.55
CA VAL A 316 -14.88 12.18 -13.79
C VAL A 316 -14.51 13.67 -13.79
N THR A 317 -14.82 14.38 -12.70
CA THR A 317 -14.48 15.80 -12.55
C THR A 317 -12.99 16.04 -12.79
N GLN A 318 -12.13 15.24 -12.15
CA GLN A 318 -10.68 15.35 -12.29
C GLN A 318 -10.19 14.99 -13.69
N LEU A 319 -10.76 13.96 -14.34
CA LEU A 319 -10.35 13.50 -15.67
C LEU A 319 -10.79 14.44 -16.80
N THR A 320 -11.86 15.20 -16.60
CA THR A 320 -12.41 16.14 -17.60
C THR A 320 -11.95 17.58 -17.41
N SER A 321 -11.39 17.91 -16.25
CA SER A 321 -10.90 19.26 -15.97
C SER A 321 -9.73 19.60 -16.89
N LYS A 322 -9.83 20.72 -17.60
CA LYS A 322 -8.74 21.24 -18.44
C LYS A 322 -7.57 21.79 -17.62
N GLU A 323 -7.82 22.13 -16.36
CA GLU A 323 -6.82 22.65 -15.43
C GLU A 323 -6.01 21.52 -14.78
N ASN A 324 -6.56 20.30 -14.76
CA ASN A 324 -5.88 19.15 -14.20
C ASN A 324 -5.03 18.45 -15.27
N LEU A 325 -3.71 18.57 -15.12
CA LEU A 325 -2.73 17.95 -16.03
C LEU A 325 -2.22 16.59 -15.51
N ALA A 326 -2.78 16.08 -14.40
CA ALA A 326 -2.36 14.80 -13.84
C ALA A 326 -2.70 13.64 -14.80
N PRO A 327 -1.79 12.66 -14.97
CA PRO A 327 -2.09 11.44 -15.71
C PRO A 327 -3.32 10.71 -15.15
N ALA A 328 -4.13 10.11 -16.02
CA ALA A 328 -5.35 9.44 -15.61
C ALA A 328 -5.11 8.33 -14.58
N LEU A 329 -3.99 7.62 -14.70
CA LEU A 329 -3.59 6.58 -13.75
C LEU A 329 -3.34 7.14 -12.34
N ASP A 330 -2.80 8.35 -12.23
CA ASP A 330 -2.52 8.98 -10.94
C ASP A 330 -3.80 9.46 -10.25
N ILE A 331 -4.78 9.93 -11.03
CA ILE A 331 -6.11 10.29 -10.54
C ILE A 331 -6.80 9.08 -9.91
N ILE A 332 -6.85 7.94 -10.62
CA ILE A 332 -7.48 6.73 -10.06
C ILE A 332 -6.65 6.10 -8.93
N ARG A 333 -5.31 6.25 -8.94
CA ARG A 333 -4.45 5.83 -7.85
C ARG A 333 -4.75 6.61 -6.58
N ALA A 334 -4.92 7.92 -6.68
CA ALA A 334 -5.31 8.76 -5.55
C ALA A 334 -6.73 8.44 -5.07
N ALA A 335 -7.64 8.09 -5.97
CA ALA A 335 -9.00 7.68 -5.62
C ALA A 335 -9.02 6.34 -4.84
N ILE A 336 -8.19 5.36 -5.24
CA ILE A 336 -8.14 4.03 -4.61
C ILE A 336 -7.30 4.03 -3.33
N ASN A 337 -6.13 4.67 -3.34
CA ASN A 337 -5.15 4.58 -2.25
C ASN A 337 -5.11 5.83 -1.35
N GLY A 338 -5.96 6.82 -1.62
CA GLY A 338 -5.94 8.12 -0.96
C GLY A 338 -4.92 9.09 -1.57
N GLN A 339 -5.16 10.38 -1.35
CA GLN A 339 -4.23 11.44 -1.77
C GLN A 339 -2.94 11.37 -0.95
N ARG A 340 -1.83 11.70 -1.61
CA ARG A 340 -0.49 11.69 -1.01
C ARG A 340 0.17 13.05 -1.20
N GLY A 341 0.74 13.59 -0.11
CA GLY A 341 1.64 14.73 -0.18
C GLY A 341 3.04 14.29 -0.63
N PHE A 342 3.86 15.24 -1.11
CA PHE A 342 5.29 15.04 -1.37
C PHE A 342 5.64 13.91 -2.38
N GLN A 343 4.81 13.71 -3.41
CA GLN A 343 4.99 12.64 -4.40
C GLN A 343 6.35 12.68 -5.11
N ASP A 344 6.94 13.87 -5.28
CA ASP A 344 8.23 14.08 -5.95
C ASP A 344 9.41 13.39 -5.26
N THR A 345 9.25 13.01 -3.99
CA THR A 345 10.29 12.32 -3.21
C THR A 345 10.25 10.79 -3.39
N ILE A 346 9.17 10.25 -3.94
CA ILE A 346 8.97 8.80 -4.09
C ILE A 346 9.52 8.37 -5.44
N THR A 347 10.49 7.46 -5.43
CA THR A 347 10.97 6.84 -6.66
C THR A 347 10.07 5.68 -7.06
N PHE A 348 9.81 5.54 -8.36
CA PHE A 348 8.96 4.49 -8.91
C PHE A 348 9.72 3.63 -9.92
N CYS A 349 9.38 2.35 -9.97
CA CYS A 349 9.82 1.47 -11.04
C CYS A 349 9.25 1.97 -12.37
N SER A 350 10.12 2.24 -13.34
CA SER A 350 9.72 2.77 -14.66
C SER A 350 8.97 1.76 -15.55
N SER A 351 8.70 0.55 -15.05
CA SER A 351 7.97 -0.49 -15.79
C SER A 351 6.64 -0.83 -15.15
N CYS A 352 6.59 -0.91 -13.83
CA CYS A 352 5.40 -1.38 -13.11
C CYS A 352 4.92 -0.40 -12.05
N GLY A 353 5.52 0.78 -11.91
CA GLY A 353 5.08 1.81 -10.99
C GLY A 353 5.19 1.42 -9.51
N GLU A 354 5.95 0.39 -9.17
CA GLU A 354 6.21 0.03 -7.77
C GLU A 354 7.05 1.09 -7.09
N GLU A 355 6.75 1.38 -5.83
CA GLU A 355 7.49 2.34 -5.02
C GLU A 355 8.85 1.78 -4.59
N LYS A 356 9.82 2.68 -4.41
CA LYS A 356 11.17 2.39 -3.88
C LYS A 356 11.82 1.15 -4.51
N PRO A 357 11.94 1.08 -5.85
CA PRO A 357 12.60 -0.04 -6.51
C PRO A 357 14.09 -0.16 -6.13
N ASP A 358 14.54 -1.40 -5.90
CA ASP A 358 15.90 -1.67 -5.39
C ASP A 358 17.01 -1.62 -6.45
N LYS A 359 16.68 -1.64 -7.75
CA LYS A 359 17.67 -1.74 -8.83
C LYS A 359 17.70 -0.48 -9.67
N LYS A 360 18.90 -0.07 -10.09
CA LYS A 360 19.15 1.05 -11.00
C LYS A 360 19.70 0.55 -12.32
N CYS A 361 19.37 1.24 -13.42
CA CYS A 361 19.95 0.98 -14.73
C CYS A 361 21.47 1.06 -14.65
N SER A 362 22.17 0.00 -15.09
CA SER A 362 23.63 -0.07 -15.01
C SER A 362 24.34 1.00 -15.83
N LYS A 363 23.70 1.54 -16.88
CA LYS A 363 24.26 2.56 -17.76
C LYS A 363 24.03 3.98 -17.26
N CYS A 364 22.77 4.40 -17.08
CA CYS A 364 22.46 5.79 -16.73
C CYS A 364 22.39 6.05 -15.22
N LYS A 365 22.20 5.02 -14.38
CA LYS A 365 21.96 5.11 -12.93
C LYS A 365 20.72 5.90 -12.47
N GLU A 366 20.07 6.63 -13.38
CA GLU A 366 18.82 7.38 -13.11
C GLU A 366 17.59 6.48 -13.04
N VAL A 367 17.37 5.65 -14.07
CA VAL A 367 16.15 4.86 -14.21
C VAL A 367 16.16 3.65 -13.27
N GLN A 368 15.06 3.42 -12.55
CA GLN A 368 14.97 2.39 -11.51
C GLN A 368 13.96 1.29 -11.86
N TYR A 369 14.23 0.08 -11.36
CA TYR A 369 13.47 -1.14 -11.62
C TYR A 369 13.40 -2.01 -10.37
N CYS A 370 12.30 -2.74 -10.19
CA CYS A 370 12.22 -3.76 -9.13
C CYS A 370 13.25 -4.86 -9.37
N ASP A 371 13.35 -5.31 -10.62
CA ASP A 371 14.17 -6.47 -10.99
C ASP A 371 14.56 -6.43 -12.49
N ARG A 372 15.23 -7.51 -12.93
CA ARG A 372 15.64 -7.72 -14.32
C ARG A 372 14.44 -7.87 -15.27
N GLN A 373 13.31 -8.40 -14.81
CA GLN A 373 12.12 -8.56 -15.63
C GLN A 373 11.53 -7.20 -15.98
N CYS A 374 11.33 -6.32 -15.00
CA CYS A 374 10.90 -4.94 -15.23
C CYS A 374 11.86 -4.22 -16.19
N GLN A 375 13.17 -4.30 -15.95
CA GLN A 375 14.15 -3.71 -16.85
C GLN A 375 13.98 -4.21 -18.30
N ARG A 376 13.81 -5.52 -18.51
CA ARG A 376 13.59 -6.10 -19.84
C ARG A 376 12.34 -5.54 -20.51
N LEU A 377 11.23 -5.42 -19.77
CA LEU A 377 9.95 -4.94 -20.29
C LEU A 377 10.00 -3.47 -20.75
N HIS A 378 10.78 -2.62 -20.08
CA HIS A 378 10.92 -1.21 -20.43
C HIS A 378 12.12 -0.91 -21.36
N TRP A 379 13.04 -1.85 -21.53
CA TRP A 379 14.29 -1.60 -22.26
C TRP A 379 14.08 -1.12 -23.71
N PHE A 380 13.01 -1.54 -24.39
CA PHE A 380 12.73 -1.17 -25.78
C PHE A 380 12.54 0.34 -26.00
N THR A 381 12.03 1.07 -25.01
CA THR A 381 11.92 2.53 -25.00
C THR A 381 13.17 3.15 -24.40
N HIS A 382 13.56 2.69 -23.21
CA HIS A 382 14.67 3.29 -22.47
C HIS A 382 15.99 3.28 -23.25
N LYS A 383 16.30 2.20 -23.99
CA LYS A 383 17.57 2.09 -24.75
C LYS A 383 17.81 3.23 -25.75
N LYS A 384 16.75 3.91 -26.20
CA LYS A 384 16.82 5.04 -27.14
C LYS A 384 17.28 6.34 -26.49
N VAL A 385 17.07 6.47 -25.17
CA VAL A 385 17.35 7.67 -24.37
C VAL A 385 18.36 7.39 -23.24
N CYS A 386 18.89 6.16 -23.16
CA CYS A 386 19.80 5.73 -22.11
C CYS A 386 21.22 6.23 -22.40
N SER A 387 21.61 7.32 -21.76
CA SER A 387 22.97 7.88 -21.82
C SER A 387 23.80 7.42 -20.62
N ARG A 388 25.12 7.24 -20.79
CA ARG A 388 26.05 7.08 -19.65
C ARG A 388 26.12 8.43 -18.92
N PRO A 389 26.15 8.48 -17.57
CA PRO A 389 26.59 9.68 -16.89
C PRO A 389 28.02 9.93 -17.36
N SER A 390 28.25 11.09 -17.96
CA SER A 390 29.57 11.51 -18.44
C SER A 390 30.55 11.38 -17.29
N VAL A 391 31.56 10.52 -17.44
CA VAL A 391 32.72 10.52 -16.54
C VAL A 391 33.44 11.83 -16.82
N ALA A 392 33.38 12.78 -15.88
CA ALA A 392 34.15 14.01 -15.81
C ALA A 392 34.20 14.85 -17.12
N ALA A 393 33.23 15.76 -17.29
CA ALA A 393 33.53 17.04 -17.92
C ALA A 393 33.89 18.02 -16.78
N GLY A 394 35.00 18.72 -16.96
CA GLY A 394 35.73 19.45 -15.94
C GLY A 394 34.95 20.55 -15.21
N GLU A 395 35.61 21.04 -14.17
CA GLU A 395 35.36 22.29 -13.43
C GLU A 395 34.52 23.30 -14.23
N GLY A 396 33.20 23.17 -14.08
CA GLY A 396 32.21 24.13 -14.54
C GLY A 396 31.58 24.73 -13.30
N GLN A 397 32.10 25.89 -12.90
CA GLN A 397 31.59 26.83 -11.90
C GLN A 397 30.27 26.42 -11.24
N HIS A 398 30.37 25.81 -10.06
CA HIS A 398 29.31 25.93 -9.07
C HIS A 398 29.23 27.41 -8.69
N SER A 399 28.22 28.12 -9.21
CA SER A 399 27.72 29.29 -8.51
C SER A 399 27.26 28.80 -7.13
N ALA A 400 27.94 29.26 -6.08
CA ALA A 400 27.55 29.07 -4.70
C ALA A 400 26.04 29.38 -4.54
N PRO A 401 25.33 28.74 -3.59
CA PRO A 401 24.01 29.21 -3.22
C PRO A 401 24.17 30.69 -2.84
N LYS A 402 23.44 31.59 -3.50
CA LYS A 402 23.35 32.97 -3.01
C LYS A 402 22.81 32.89 -1.59
N ASP A 403 23.56 33.41 -0.64
CA ASP A 403 23.08 33.63 0.72
C ASP A 403 21.72 34.32 0.64
N ILE A 404 20.75 33.75 1.34
CA ILE A 404 19.42 34.32 1.45
C ILE A 404 19.57 35.61 2.24
N ASP A 405 19.40 36.76 1.58
CA ASP A 405 19.42 38.06 2.21
C ASP A 405 18.17 38.21 3.10
N SER A 406 18.34 37.87 4.39
CA SER A 406 17.29 37.98 5.41
C SER A 406 16.72 39.39 5.56
N THR A 407 17.46 40.40 5.10
CA THR A 407 17.07 41.81 5.12
C THR A 407 16.04 42.12 4.03
N GLU A 408 16.19 41.55 2.83
CA GLU A 408 15.23 41.71 1.72
C GLU A 408 13.89 41.02 2.02
N ILE A 409 13.93 39.84 2.66
CA ILE A 409 12.72 39.11 3.10
C ILE A 409 11.98 39.87 4.21
N SER A 410 12.72 40.51 5.13
CA SER A 410 12.12 41.29 6.22
C SER A 410 11.46 42.58 5.72
N GLU A 411 12.04 43.23 4.71
CA GLU A 411 11.42 44.40 4.06
C GLU A 411 10.16 44.03 3.26
N GLN A 412 10.14 42.88 2.59
CA GLN A 412 8.96 42.40 1.87
C GLN A 412 7.82 42.01 2.83
N LEU A 413 8.14 41.41 3.99
CA LEU A 413 7.17 41.11 5.04
C LEU A 413 6.58 42.37 5.68
N GLN A 414 7.39 43.41 5.92
CA GLN A 414 6.89 44.68 6.47
C GLN A 414 5.96 45.41 5.49
N LYS A 415 6.21 45.33 4.17
CA LYS A 415 5.32 45.90 3.14
C LYS A 415 3.97 45.18 3.05
N LEU A 416 3.90 43.90 3.39
CA LEU A 416 2.67 43.10 3.38
C LEU A 416 1.78 43.33 4.61
N VAL A 417 2.35 43.73 5.75
CA VAL A 417 1.61 43.98 7.00
C VAL A 417 1.11 45.43 7.09
N ALA A 418 1.67 46.34 6.29
CA ALA A 418 1.30 47.75 6.24
C ALA A 418 0.31 48.11 5.11
N GLY A 419 -0.28 47.11 4.43
CA GLY A 419 -1.23 47.27 3.33
C GLY A 419 -2.68 47.03 3.75
#